data_AF-A0A9C9TAR1-F1
#
_entry.id   AF-A0A9C9TAR1-F1
#
_cell.length_a   1.000
_cell.length_b   1.000
_cell.length_c   1.000
_cell.angle_alpha   90.00
_cell.angle_beta   90.00
_cell.angle_gamma   90.00
#
_symmetry.space_group_name_H-M   'P 1'
#
loop_
_entity.id
_entity.type
_entity.pdbx_description
1 polymer ?
#
loop_
_entity_poly.entity_id
_entity_poly.type
_entity_poly.pdbx_seq_one_letter_code
_entity_poly.pdbx_strand_id
1 'polypeptide(L)' 'MTQLPMIVTVGYEAWRQKESKVGEGVPEAWGDWKERAINWEVVTAASLIESAADIVVLRHPESVRRIHKMIDELVES' A
#
# COMPACT_ATOMS: atom_id res chain seq x y z
N MET A 1 -23.23 16.22 0.38
CA MET A 1 -21.94 16.86 0.70
C MET A 1 -20.81 15.82 0.75
N THR A 2 -20.78 14.88 -0.21
CA THR A 2 -19.84 13.74 -0.27
C THR A 2 -19.21 13.60 -1.67
N GLN A 3 -19.35 14.60 -2.53
CA GLN A 3 -18.80 14.62 -3.90
C GLN A 3 -17.39 15.23 -3.95
N LEU A 4 -16.64 15.10 -2.87
CA LEU A 4 -15.24 15.51 -2.82
C LEU A 4 -14.35 14.29 -3.07
N PRO A 5 -13.23 14.43 -3.77
CA PRO A 5 -12.26 13.34 -3.92
C PRO A 5 -11.74 12.85 -2.56
N MET A 6 -11.52 11.54 -2.44
CA MET A 6 -10.92 10.90 -1.28
C MET A 6 -9.39 10.83 -1.43
N ILE A 7 -8.69 11.50 -0.52
CA ILE A 7 -7.23 11.38 -0.36
C ILE A 7 -6.88 10.44 0.80
N VAL A 8 -5.96 9.51 0.56
CA VAL A 8 -5.50 8.53 1.56
C VAL A 8 -3.97 8.51 1.69
N THR A 9 -3.48 8.59 2.92
CA THR A 9 -2.04 8.71 3.25
C THR A 9 -1.39 7.37 3.58
N VAL A 10 -1.51 6.41 2.66
CA VAL A 10 -1.11 5.01 2.86
C VAL A 10 0.33 4.85 3.29
N GLY A 11 1.27 5.58 2.68
CA GLY A 11 2.68 5.46 3.03
C GLY A 11 2.98 5.89 4.47
N TYR A 12 2.21 6.79 5.08
CA TYR A 12 2.39 7.10 6.50
C TYR A 12 1.86 5.96 7.38
N GLU A 13 0.64 5.49 7.11
CA GLU A 13 -0.05 4.51 7.96
C GLU A 13 0.47 3.09 7.79
N ALA A 14 0.95 2.71 6.60
CA ALA A 14 1.55 1.39 6.38
C ALA A 14 2.90 1.30 7.09
N TRP A 15 3.81 2.25 6.86
CA TRP A 15 5.21 2.18 7.32
C TRP A 15 5.41 2.39 8.83
N ARG A 16 4.37 2.81 9.57
CA ARG A 16 4.41 2.88 11.04
C ARG A 16 4.08 1.55 11.71
N GLN A 17 3.53 0.58 10.99
CA GLN A 17 3.14 -0.71 11.55
C GLN A 17 4.34 -1.62 11.80
N LYS A 18 4.19 -2.56 12.73
CA LYS A 18 5.27 -3.46 13.15
C LYS A 18 5.71 -4.35 12.00
N GLU A 19 4.74 -4.81 11.21
CA GLU A 19 4.87 -5.73 10.09
C GLU A 19 5.78 -5.18 9.00
N SER A 20 5.72 -3.87 8.74
CA SER A 20 6.58 -3.20 7.76
C SER A 20 7.86 -2.63 8.36
N LYS A 21 7.84 -2.23 9.64
CA LYS A 21 8.95 -1.51 10.28
C LYS A 21 10.02 -2.42 10.89
N VAL A 22 9.64 -3.60 11.37
CA VAL A 22 10.53 -4.46 12.18
C VAL A 22 10.92 -5.71 11.39
N GLY A 23 12.23 -5.88 11.16
CA GLY A 23 12.80 -7.03 10.48
C GLY A 23 13.30 -8.14 11.42
N GLU A 24 13.68 -7.80 12.64
CA GLU A 24 14.27 -8.74 13.62
C GLU A 24 13.38 -8.93 14.85
N GLY A 25 13.52 -10.07 15.55
CA GLY A 25 12.71 -10.34 16.74
C GLY A 25 11.21 -10.54 16.44
N VAL A 26 10.90 -10.96 15.21
CA VAL A 26 9.55 -11.29 14.72
C VAL A 26 9.45 -12.77 14.39
N PRO A 27 8.25 -13.37 14.36
CA PRO A 27 8.07 -14.78 14.01
C PRO A 27 8.63 -15.09 12.62
N GLU A 28 9.33 -16.22 12.49
CA GLU A 28 9.86 -16.71 11.20
C GLU A 28 8.76 -16.89 10.14
N ALA A 29 7.55 -17.26 10.58
CA ALA A 29 6.36 -17.39 9.73
C ALA A 29 5.96 -16.09 8.99
N TRP A 30 6.48 -14.92 9.39
CA TRP A 30 6.23 -13.67 8.67
C TRP A 30 7.07 -13.53 7.39
N GLY A 31 8.04 -14.43 7.15
CA GLY A 31 8.84 -14.47 5.93
C GLY A 31 9.77 -13.28 5.74
N ASP A 32 10.16 -13.06 4.48
CA ASP A 32 11.09 -11.99 4.11
C ASP A 32 10.55 -10.61 4.50
N TRP A 33 11.38 -9.86 5.24
CA TRP A 33 10.98 -8.56 5.75
C TRP A 33 10.77 -7.53 4.64
N LYS A 34 11.64 -7.50 3.64
CA LYS A 34 11.56 -6.50 2.56
C LYS A 34 10.30 -6.70 1.74
N GLU A 35 10.01 -7.94 1.36
CA GLU A 35 8.81 -8.31 0.64
C GLU A 35 7.55 -8.02 1.46
N ARG A 36 7.51 -8.43 2.74
CA ARG A 36 6.40 -8.14 3.66
C ARG A 36 6.15 -6.64 3.80
N ALA A 37 7.19 -5.84 3.99
CA ALA A 37 7.06 -4.41 4.21
C ALA A 37 6.50 -3.68 3.00
N ILE A 38 6.96 -4.04 1.78
CA ILE A 38 6.42 -3.51 0.53
C ILE A 38 4.97 -3.96 0.34
N ASN A 39 4.67 -5.24 0.57
CA ASN A 39 3.32 -5.78 0.44
C ASN A 39 2.34 -5.11 1.41
N TRP A 40 2.78 -4.69 2.60
CA TRP A 40 1.94 -3.98 3.56
C TRP A 40 1.41 -2.65 3.01
N GLU A 41 2.27 -1.89 2.33
CA GLU A 41 1.88 -0.64 1.67
C GLU A 41 1.03 -0.90 0.41
N VAL A 42 1.40 -1.90 -0.39
CA VAL A 42 0.69 -2.26 -1.63
C VAL A 42 -0.74 -2.75 -1.35
N VAL A 43 -0.93 -3.70 -0.43
CA VAL A 43 -2.27 -4.26 -0.13
C VAL A 43 -3.19 -3.19 0.46
N THR A 44 -2.64 -2.30 1.30
CA THR A 44 -3.40 -1.18 1.87
C THR A 44 -3.84 -0.21 0.78
N ALA A 45 -2.93 0.15 -0.13
CA ALA A 45 -3.22 1.03 -1.26
C ALA A 45 -4.26 0.42 -2.20
N ALA A 46 -4.07 -0.83 -2.61
CA ALA A 46 -4.99 -1.57 -3.47
C ALA A 46 -6.41 -1.59 -2.89
N SER A 47 -6.55 -1.95 -1.61
CA SER A 47 -7.86 -1.99 -0.93
C SER A 47 -8.56 -0.64 -0.91
N LEU A 48 -7.82 0.46 -0.75
CA LEU A 48 -8.39 1.80 -0.71
C LEU A 48 -8.73 2.33 -2.11
N ILE A 49 -7.97 1.96 -3.13
CA ILE A 49 -8.30 2.25 -4.54
C ILE A 49 -9.63 1.58 -4.91
N GLU A 50 -9.79 0.30 -4.57
CA GLU A 50 -11.07 -0.43 -4.75
C GLU A 50 -12.22 0.17 -3.92
N SER A 51 -11.89 0.92 -2.85
CA SER A 51 -12.84 1.70 -2.05
C SER A 51 -13.07 3.12 -2.59
N ALA A 52 -12.71 3.36 -3.86
CA ALA A 52 -12.82 4.64 -4.58
C ALA A 52 -11.91 5.77 -4.05
N ALA A 53 -10.67 5.45 -3.64
CA ALA A 53 -9.67 6.47 -3.36
C ALA A 53 -9.22 7.17 -4.66
N ASP A 54 -9.42 8.48 -4.74
CA ASP A 54 -9.00 9.30 -5.88
C ASP A 54 -7.50 9.65 -5.84
N ILE A 55 -6.94 9.85 -4.64
CA ILE A 55 -5.53 10.25 -4.45
C ILE A 55 -4.89 9.37 -3.39
N VAL A 56 -3.86 8.60 -3.79
CA VAL A 56 -3.11 7.72 -2.89
C VAL A 56 -1.68 8.24 -2.71
N VAL A 57 -1.28 8.52 -1.46
CA VAL A 57 0.09 8.98 -1.14
C VAL A 57 0.92 7.80 -0.63
N LEU A 58 1.94 7.43 -1.41
CA LEU A 58 2.87 6.31 -1.13
C LEU A 58 4.27 6.83 -0.81
N ARG A 59 5.13 5.95 -0.26
CA ARG A 59 6.52 6.24 0.08
C ARG A 59 7.53 5.35 -0.64
N HIS A 60 7.26 4.06 -0.81
CA HIS A 60 8.25 3.15 -1.37
C HIS A 60 8.11 3.06 -2.91
N PRO A 61 9.20 3.27 -3.68
CA PRO A 61 9.15 3.28 -5.15
C PRO A 61 8.60 1.99 -5.77
N GLU A 62 8.92 0.84 -5.18
CA GLU A 62 8.37 -0.44 -5.65
C GLU A 62 6.86 -0.55 -5.42
N SER A 63 6.33 0.03 -4.34
CA SER A 63 4.89 0.09 -4.10
C SER A 63 4.22 0.95 -5.16
N VAL A 64 4.79 2.12 -5.47
CA VAL A 64 4.33 3.02 -6.54
C VAL A 64 4.28 2.28 -7.88
N ARG A 65 5.35 1.55 -8.24
CA ARG A 65 5.41 0.78 -9.49
C ARG A 65 4.31 -0.29 -9.58
N ARG A 66 4.07 -1.04 -8.50
CA ARG A 66 3.06 -2.11 -8.45
C ARG A 66 1.65 -1.55 -8.50
N ILE A 67 1.39 -0.45 -7.78
CA ILE A 67 0.07 0.19 -7.75
C ILE A 67 -0.26 0.86 -9.09
N HIS A 68 0.71 1.51 -9.74
CA HIS A 68 0.50 2.02 -11.10
C HIS A 68 0.09 0.89 -12.05
N LYS A 69 0.85 -0.22 -12.05
CA LYS A 69 0.51 -1.38 -12.89
C LYS A 69 -0.91 -1.90 -12.61
N MET A 70 -1.30 -2.02 -11.34
CA MET A 70 -2.65 -2.46 -10.96
C MET A 70 -3.72 -1.49 -11.49
N ILE A 71 -3.51 -0.17 -11.36
CA ILE A 71 -4.45 0.84 -11.85
C ILE A 71 -4.58 0.76 -13.38
N ASP A 72 -3.46 0.61 -14.09
CA ASP A 72 -3.47 0.46 -15.56
C ASP A 72 -4.32 -0.75 -15.96
N GLU A 73 -4.14 -1.89 -15.29
CA GLU A 73 -4.92 -3.12 -15.54
C GLU A 73 -6.42 -2.96 -15.22
N LEU A 74 -6.79 -2.16 -14.21
CA LEU A 74 -8.19 -1.86 -13.86
C LEU A 74 -8.88 -0.91 -14.85
N VAL A 75 -8.11 -0.02 -15.48
CA VAL A 75 -8.65 0.95 -16.45
C VAL A 75 -8.76 0.33 -17.85
N GLU A 76 -7.92 -0.64 -18.17
CA GLU A 76 -7.97 -1.39 -19.44
C GLU A 76 -9.06 -2.48 -19.48
N SER A 77 -9.64 -2.86 -18.33
CA SER A 77 -10.72 -3.86 -18.22
C SER A 77 -12.12 -3.31 -18.49
#